data_AF-A0A847A921-F1
#
_entry.id   AF-A0A847A921-F1
#
_cell.length_a   1.000
_cell.length_b   1.000
_cell.length_c   1.000
_cell.angle_alpha   90.00
_cell.angle_beta   90.00
_cell.angle_gamma   90.00
#
_symmetry.space_group_name_H-M   'P 1'
#
loop_
_entity.id
_entity.type
_entity.pdbx_description
1 polymer ?
#
loop_
_entity_poly.entity_id
_entity_poly.type
_entity_poly.pdbx_seq_one_letter_code
_entity_poly.pdbx_strand_id
1 'polypeptide(L)' 'NKNKVAKVGRSKVREIAELKKEDLNSYDVEAAMRMVEGTARSMGIEIVD' A
#
# COMPACT_ATOMS: atom_id res chain seq x y z
N ASN A 1 11.11 10.21 -3.52
CA ASN A 1 10.90 10.09 -4.99
C ASN A 1 10.28 11.32 -5.58
N LYS A 2 10.98 11.95 -6.54
CA LYS A 2 10.50 13.15 -7.26
C LYS A 2 9.70 12.81 -8.53
N ASN A 3 9.89 11.63 -9.10
CA ASN A 3 9.13 11.15 -10.26
C ASN A 3 8.13 10.07 -9.81
N LYS A 4 6.86 10.25 -10.17
CA LYS A 4 5.83 9.24 -9.95
C LYS A 4 5.85 8.24 -11.10
N VAL A 5 6.02 6.96 -10.80
CA VAL A 5 6.19 5.89 -11.81
C VAL A 5 4.90 5.12 -12.09
N ALA A 6 3.94 5.14 -11.16
CA ALA A 6 2.65 4.50 -11.32
C ALA A 6 1.60 5.11 -10.38
N LYS A 7 0.32 4.82 -10.64
CA LYS A 7 -0.81 5.17 -9.79
C LYS A 7 -1.59 3.91 -9.42
N VAL A 8 -1.97 3.79 -8.15
CA VAL A 8 -2.73 2.63 -7.63
C VAL A 8 -3.90 3.14 -6.79
N GLY A 9 -5.08 2.56 -7.01
CA GLY A 9 -6.29 2.89 -6.25
C GLY A 9 -6.25 2.37 -4.82
N ARG A 10 -6.91 3.04 -3.87
CA ARG A 10 -7.02 2.57 -2.47
C ARG A 10 -7.63 1.17 -2.34
N SER A 11 -8.59 0.83 -3.21
CA SER A 11 -9.18 -0.51 -3.27
C SER A 11 -8.14 -1.60 -3.52
N LYS A 12 -7.19 -1.34 -4.41
CA LYS A 12 -6.10 -2.28 -4.72
C LYS A 12 -5.08 -2.36 -3.59
N VAL A 13 -4.80 -1.24 -2.92
CA VAL A 13 -3.96 -1.24 -1.70
C VAL A 13 -4.58 -2.12 -0.62
N ARG A 14 -5.91 -2.03 -0.43
CA ARG A 14 -6.65 -2.87 0.51
C ARG A 14 -6.55 -4.35 0.16
N GLU A 15 -6.79 -4.71 -1.10
CA GLU A 15 -6.66 -6.10 -1.56
C GLU A 15 -5.25 -6.65 -1.33
N ILE A 16 -4.21 -5.86 -1.65
CA ILE A 16 -2.82 -6.24 -1.40
C ILE A 16 -2.56 -6.39 0.11
N ALA A 17 -3.08 -5.48 0.92
CA ALA A 17 -2.92 -5.52 2.38
C ALA A 17 -3.62 -6.73 3.00
N GLU A 18 -4.81 -7.11 2.53
CA GLU A 18 -5.54 -8.30 2.97
C GLU A 18 -4.80 -9.59 2.58
N LEU A 19 -4.35 -9.69 1.33
CA LEU A 19 -3.56 -10.84 0.85
C LEU A 19 -2.22 -10.98 1.58
N LYS A 20 -1.58 -9.87 1.92
CA LYS A 20 -0.28 -9.84 2.61
C LYS A 20 -0.43 -9.88 4.13
N LYS A 21 -1.65 -9.82 4.69
CA LYS A 21 -1.88 -9.60 6.13
C LYS A 21 -1.24 -10.69 6.98
N GLU A 22 -1.28 -11.94 6.53
CA GLU A 22 -0.68 -13.08 7.23
C GLU A 22 0.85 -13.01 7.27
N ASP A 23 1.47 -12.38 6.25
CA ASP A 23 2.91 -12.12 6.19
C ASP A 23 3.34 -10.87 6.99
N LEU A 24 2.40 -9.96 7.26
CA LEU A 24 2.66 -8.66 7.86
C LEU A 24 2.41 -8.70 9.36
N ASN A 25 3.30 -8.06 10.14
CA ASN A 25 3.10 -7.87 11.57
C ASN A 25 2.10 -6.71 11.85
N SER A 26 0.87 -6.87 11.35
CA SER A 26 -0.17 -5.85 11.36
C SER A 26 -1.39 -6.34 12.14
N TYR A 27 -1.81 -5.53 13.11
CA TYR A 27 -2.94 -5.85 13.98
C TYR A 27 -4.27 -5.84 13.22
N ASP A 28 -4.44 -4.88 12.30
CA ASP A 28 -5.63 -4.72 11.48
C ASP A 28 -5.28 -4.44 10.00
N VAL A 29 -6.29 -4.47 9.14
CA VAL A 29 -6.12 -4.24 7.68
C VAL A 29 -5.68 -2.81 7.38
N GLU A 30 -6.10 -1.82 8.18
CA GLU A 30 -5.74 -0.42 8.00
C GLU A 30 -4.23 -0.19 8.27
N ALA A 31 -3.67 -0.85 9.28
CA ALA A 31 -2.25 -0.88 9.58
C ALA A 31 -1.46 -1.56 8.46
N ALA A 32 -1.97 -2.69 7.95
CA ALA A 32 -1.39 -3.36 6.79
C ALA A 32 -1.40 -2.44 5.54
N MET A 33 -2.50 -1.72 5.31
CA MET A 33 -2.61 -0.74 4.23
C MET A 33 -1.56 0.36 4.38
N ARG A 34 -1.39 0.95 5.57
CA ARG A 34 -0.35 1.97 5.81
C ARG A 34 1.07 1.47 5.51
N MET A 35 1.36 0.20 5.81
CA MET A 35 2.65 -0.41 5.46
C MET A 35 2.83 -0.48 3.94
N VAL A 36 1.81 -0.97 3.22
CA VAL A 36 1.80 -1.07 1.76
C VAL A 36 1.91 0.31 1.11
N GLU A 37 1.20 1.32 1.62
CA GLU A 37 1.26 2.71 1.16
C GLU A 37 2.66 3.31 1.34
N GLY A 38 3.31 3.03 2.48
CA GLY A 38 4.69 3.46 2.75
C GLY A 38 5.69 2.89 1.73
N THR A 39 5.55 1.60 1.39
CA THR A 39 6.35 0.95 0.35
C THR A 39 6.06 1.54 -1.02
N ALA A 40 4.78 1.69 -1.39
CA ALA A 40 4.35 2.29 -2.65
C ALA A 40 4.94 3.71 -2.82
N ARG A 41 4.85 4.55 -1.80
CA ARG A 41 5.41 5.91 -1.81
C ARG A 41 6.93 5.91 -1.99
N SER A 42 7.63 4.98 -1.35
CA SER A 42 9.09 4.81 -1.46
C SER A 42 9.55 4.28 -2.82
N MET A 43 8.67 3.58 -3.54
CA MET A 43 8.87 3.18 -4.94
C MET A 43 8.42 4.24 -5.95
N GLY A 44 7.81 5.34 -5.49
CA GLY A 44 7.34 6.42 -6.37
C GLY A 44 5.97 6.13 -6.97
N ILE A 45 5.22 5.21 -6.39
CA ILE A 45 3.82 4.98 -6.73
C ILE A 45 2.98 6.01 -5.97
N GLU A 46 2.00 6.58 -6.65
CA GLU A 46 1.00 7.47 -6.07
C GLU A 46 -0.28 6.69 -5.78
N ILE A 47 -0.81 6.85 -4.57
CA ILE A 47 -2.09 6.26 -4.20
C ILE A 47 -3.18 7.28 -4.52
N VAL A 48 -4.11 6.87 -5.38
CA VAL A 48 -5.29 7.65 -5.77
C VAL A 48 -6.53 7.00 -5.14
N ASP A 49 -7.54 7.79 -4.82
CA ASP A 49 -8.82 7.26 -4.33
C ASP A 49 -9.54 6.45 -5.40
#